data_AF-A0A963NJQ1-F1
#
_entry.id   AF-A0A963NJQ1-F1
#
_cell.length_a   1.000
_cell.length_b   1.000
_cell.length_c   1.000
_cell.angle_alpha   90.00
_cell.angle_beta   90.00
_cell.angle_gamma   90.00
#
_symmetry.space_group_name_H-M   'P 1'
#
loop_
_entity.id
_entity.type
_entity.pdbx_description
1 polymer ?
#
loop_
_entity_poly.entity_id
_entity_poly.type
_entity_poly.pdbx_seq_one_letter_code
_entity_poly.pdbx_strand_id
1 'polypeptide(L)'
;MSCFLFVPKRLRSVGLGSLALLLAGCASKPPVPDWQLNAHGASQRAVQAYFEGRQRVERAEFARARSEISRTGDAGQLARLELLRCAAQVASLDLTPCTPFDVLAQDATPAERAYARYLAGRAEPADLVLLPQAQRAAGSAAPEQAATVVAALADPLARLVAAGVQFARAQASPQLVALAVDTASQQGWRRPLLAWLGVQEQLAEARGDATEAARVRRRIAIASQDAQRD
;
A
#
# COMPACT_ATOMS: atom_id res chain seq x y z
N MET A 1 -12.36 -42.93 38.75
CA MET A 1 -12.61 -43.75 39.96
C MET A 1 -12.07 -45.14 39.65
N SER A 2 -11.22 -45.68 40.53
CA SER A 2 -10.45 -46.96 40.40
C SER A 2 -9.29 -46.90 39.38
N CYS A 3 -8.06 -47.38 39.60
CA CYS A 3 -7.55 -48.44 40.49
C CYS A 3 -6.06 -48.23 40.92
N PHE A 4 -5.68 -48.93 41.99
CA PHE A 4 -4.43 -48.98 42.78
C PHE A 4 -3.14 -49.40 42.00
N LEU A 5 -1.95 -48.82 42.31
CA LEU A 5 -0.78 -49.37 43.08
C LEU A 5 -0.35 -50.80 42.64
N PHE A 6 0.92 -51.22 42.42
CA PHE A 6 2.26 -50.88 42.91
C PHE A 6 3.27 -51.76 42.11
N VAL A 7 4.56 -51.39 42.00
CA VAL A 7 5.75 -52.26 42.20
C VAL A 7 7.02 -51.48 41.81
N PRO A 8 8.07 -51.46 42.67
CA PRO A 8 9.25 -50.63 42.50
C PRO A 8 10.34 -51.35 41.71
N LYS A 9 11.14 -50.62 40.92
CA LYS A 9 12.42 -51.14 40.41
C LYS A 9 13.56 -50.24 40.86
N ARG A 10 14.49 -50.90 41.57
CA ARG A 10 15.61 -50.34 42.31
C ARG A 10 16.55 -49.52 41.42
N LEU A 11 17.01 -48.42 41.99
CA LEU A 11 18.18 -47.64 41.57
C LEU A 11 19.41 -48.54 41.35
N ARG A 12 20.11 -48.29 40.24
CA ARG A 12 21.58 -48.33 40.20
C ARG A 12 22.08 -47.14 39.40
N SER A 13 22.57 -46.16 40.14
CA SER A 13 23.39 -45.03 39.68
C SER A 13 24.74 -45.55 39.19
N VAL A 14 25.29 -44.94 38.13
CA VAL A 14 26.71 -44.58 37.90
C VAL A 14 26.85 -44.21 36.42
N GLY A 15 27.35 -43.01 36.12
CA GLY A 15 27.67 -42.58 34.75
C GLY A 15 27.72 -41.07 34.57
N LEU A 16 28.71 -40.43 35.20
CA LEU A 16 29.14 -39.06 34.92
C LEU A 16 29.66 -39.00 33.47
N GLY A 17 29.16 -38.08 32.63
CA GLY A 17 29.63 -37.95 31.25
C GLY A 17 28.89 -36.88 30.46
N SER A 18 29.37 -35.64 30.58
CA SER A 18 28.98 -34.48 29.78
C SER A 18 29.01 -34.76 28.28
N LEU A 19 27.91 -34.45 27.58
CA LEU A 19 27.95 -34.11 26.16
C LEU A 19 26.99 -32.95 25.89
N ALA A 20 27.41 -31.77 26.34
CA ALA A 20 26.99 -30.51 25.75
C ALA A 20 27.58 -30.40 24.33
N LEU A 21 26.95 -29.55 23.52
CA LEU A 21 27.26 -29.20 22.13
C LEU A 21 26.73 -30.17 21.08
N LEU A 22 25.65 -29.74 20.42
CA LEU A 22 25.66 -29.43 18.98
C LEU A 22 24.44 -28.54 18.65
N LEU A 23 24.47 -27.30 19.14
CA LEU A 23 23.70 -26.20 18.55
C LEU A 23 24.57 -25.56 17.46
N ALA A 24 24.84 -26.33 16.39
CA ALA A 24 25.35 -25.76 15.14
C ALA A 24 24.15 -25.12 14.42
N GLY A 25 23.72 -23.96 14.91
CA GLY A 25 22.79 -23.11 14.19
C GLY A 25 23.46 -22.56 12.95
N CYS A 26 23.17 -23.13 11.78
CA CYS A 26 23.48 -22.57 10.48
C CYS A 26 22.67 -21.28 10.26
N ALA A 27 23.06 -20.20 10.93
CA ALA A 27 22.50 -18.87 10.72
C ALA A 27 23.56 -17.93 10.12
N SER A 28 24.22 -18.37 9.04
CA SER A 28 25.04 -17.48 8.21
C SER A 28 24.26 -17.15 6.93
N LYS A 29 23.14 -16.42 7.08
CA LYS A 29 22.51 -15.80 5.91
C LYS A 29 23.40 -14.62 5.52
N PRO A 30 23.91 -14.55 4.27
CA PRO A 30 24.74 -13.44 3.85
C PRO A 30 23.98 -12.11 4.05
N PRO A 31 24.68 -11.03 4.44
CA PRO A 31 24.03 -9.74 4.65
C PRO A 31 23.32 -9.29 3.38
N VAL A 32 22.16 -8.64 3.57
CA VAL A 32 21.40 -8.05 2.46
C VAL A 32 22.28 -7.00 1.76
N PRO A 33 22.43 -7.04 0.43
CA PRO A 33 23.22 -6.05 -0.30
C PRO A 33 22.70 -4.61 -0.08
N ASP A 34 23.62 -3.65 0.06
CA ASP A 34 23.29 -2.25 0.36
C ASP A 34 22.28 -1.63 -0.63
N TRP A 35 22.36 -2.00 -1.91
CA TRP A 35 21.43 -1.49 -2.93
C TRP A 35 19.97 -1.81 -2.60
N GLN A 36 19.68 -2.96 -1.98
CA GLN A 36 18.31 -3.34 -1.60
C GLN A 36 17.76 -2.44 -0.50
N LEU A 37 18.59 -2.19 0.53
CA LEU A 37 18.24 -1.30 1.64
C LEU A 37 18.07 0.15 1.16
N ASN A 38 18.99 0.63 0.33
CA ASN A 38 18.95 1.97 -0.24
C ASN A 38 17.73 2.16 -1.15
N ALA A 39 17.45 1.21 -2.05
CA ALA A 39 16.30 1.25 -2.94
C ALA A 39 14.99 1.25 -2.14
N HIS A 40 14.86 0.38 -1.14
CA HIS A 40 13.65 0.30 -0.33
C HIS A 40 13.41 1.58 0.47
N GLY A 41 14.43 2.08 1.19
CA GLY A 41 14.31 3.30 1.96
C GLY A 41 14.03 4.53 1.10
N ALA A 42 14.67 4.64 -0.07
CA ALA A 42 14.40 5.72 -1.03
C ALA A 42 12.98 5.64 -1.61
N SER A 43 12.49 4.43 -1.92
CA SER A 43 11.11 4.22 -2.40
C SER A 43 10.07 4.68 -1.37
N GLN A 44 10.27 4.35 -0.09
CA GLN A 44 9.38 4.77 1.00
C GLN A 44 9.38 6.29 1.18
N ARG A 45 10.56 6.92 1.18
CA ARG A 45 10.67 8.39 1.27
C ARG A 45 10.05 9.09 0.07
N ALA A 46 10.16 8.52 -1.12
CA ALA A 46 9.52 9.05 -2.32
C ALA A 46 7.99 9.06 -2.19
N VAL A 47 7.39 7.94 -1.78
CA VAL A 47 5.92 7.84 -1.58
C VAL A 47 5.45 8.79 -0.47
N GLN A 48 6.17 8.86 0.65
CA GLN A 48 5.83 9.78 1.74
C GLN A 48 5.89 11.25 1.26
N ALA A 49 6.98 11.64 0.59
CA ALA A 49 7.12 12.97 0.04
C ALA A 49 6.06 13.28 -1.03
N TYR A 50 5.64 12.29 -1.82
CA TYR A 50 4.53 12.42 -2.77
C TYR A 50 3.23 12.81 -2.05
N PHE A 51 2.86 12.08 -0.98
CA PHE A 51 1.63 12.34 -0.21
C PHE A 51 1.65 13.64 0.58
N GLU A 52 2.81 14.05 1.07
CA GLU A 52 2.98 15.35 1.71
C GLU A 52 3.00 16.52 0.71
N GLY A 53 3.07 16.23 -0.60
CA GLY A 53 3.16 17.22 -1.67
C GLY A 53 4.56 17.84 -1.85
N ARG A 54 5.61 17.22 -1.30
CA ARG A 54 7.02 17.66 -1.42
C ARG A 54 7.64 17.16 -2.73
N GLN A 55 7.18 17.70 -3.87
CA GLN A 55 7.48 17.15 -5.20
C GLN A 55 8.98 17.12 -5.55
N ARG A 56 9.80 18.04 -5.02
CA ARG A 56 11.27 18.01 -5.24
C ARG A 56 11.92 16.83 -4.52
N VAL A 57 11.52 16.58 -3.28
CA VAL A 57 12.00 15.44 -2.46
C VAL A 57 11.54 14.13 -3.07
N GLU A 58 10.27 14.04 -3.47
CA GLU A 58 9.71 12.87 -4.16
C GLU A 58 10.53 12.50 -5.40
N ARG A 59 10.81 13.46 -6.28
CA ARG A 59 11.59 13.22 -7.50
C ARG A 59 13.01 12.75 -7.20
N ALA A 60 13.68 13.38 -6.21
CA ALA A 60 15.04 13.01 -5.83
C ALA A 60 15.12 11.60 -5.24
N GLU A 61 14.22 11.26 -4.33
CA GLU A 61 14.19 9.93 -3.70
C GLU A 61 13.76 8.84 -4.68
N PHE A 62 12.80 9.13 -5.58
CA PHE A 62 12.41 8.19 -6.61
C PHE A 62 13.55 7.93 -7.61
N ALA A 63 14.26 8.97 -8.03
CA ALA A 63 15.44 8.84 -8.88
C ALA A 63 16.54 8.03 -8.20
N ARG A 64 16.75 8.21 -6.89
CA ARG A 64 17.68 7.42 -6.10
C ARG A 64 17.29 5.94 -6.07
N ALA A 65 16.03 5.63 -5.77
CA ALA A 65 15.53 4.25 -5.77
C ALA A 65 15.73 3.59 -7.14
N ARG A 66 15.38 4.31 -8.21
CA ARG A 66 15.56 3.85 -9.59
C ARG A 66 17.03 3.62 -9.92
N SER A 67 17.94 4.50 -9.49
CA SER A 67 19.39 4.33 -9.71
C SER A 67 19.93 3.09 -9.02
N GLU A 68 19.53 2.79 -7.78
CA GLU A 68 19.97 1.59 -7.06
C GLU A 68 19.51 0.31 -7.76
N ILE A 69 18.24 0.26 -8.17
CA ILE A 69 17.67 -0.90 -8.88
C ILE A 69 18.32 -1.06 -10.26
N SER A 70 18.52 0.03 -11.00
CA SER A 70 19.04 -0.03 -12.38
C SER A 70 20.46 -0.62 -12.46
N ARG A 71 21.25 -0.52 -11.38
CA ARG A 71 22.58 -1.16 -11.30
C ARG A 71 22.53 -2.69 -11.37
N THR A 72 21.37 -3.29 -11.12
CA THR A 72 21.18 -4.74 -11.18
C THR A 72 20.75 -5.24 -12.56
N GLY A 73 20.28 -4.35 -13.45
CA GLY A 73 19.66 -4.72 -14.72
C GLY A 73 18.31 -5.43 -14.59
N ASP A 74 17.72 -5.49 -13.40
CA ASP A 74 16.45 -6.20 -13.16
C ASP A 74 15.25 -5.31 -13.52
N ALA A 75 14.71 -5.53 -14.73
CA ALA A 75 13.53 -4.83 -15.22
C ALA A 75 12.26 -5.09 -14.39
N GLY A 76 12.12 -6.28 -13.79
CA GLY A 76 10.99 -6.63 -12.95
C GLY A 76 10.97 -5.85 -11.63
N GLN A 77 12.14 -5.67 -11.00
CA GLN A 77 12.25 -4.81 -9.82
C GLN A 77 11.97 -3.34 -10.15
N LEU A 78 12.41 -2.87 -11.31
CA LEU A 78 12.11 -1.51 -11.75
C LEU A 78 10.60 -1.34 -12.04
N ALA A 79 9.96 -2.35 -12.63
CA ALA A 79 8.52 -2.35 -12.87
C ALA A 79 7.72 -2.24 -11.56
N ARG A 80 8.14 -2.93 -10.49
CA ARG A 80 7.53 -2.80 -9.16
C ARG A 80 7.68 -1.41 -8.56
N LEU A 81 8.83 -0.77 -8.77
CA LEU A 81 9.06 0.62 -8.33
C LEU A 81 8.10 1.58 -9.04
N GLU A 82 7.92 1.43 -10.36
CA GLU A 82 6.98 2.27 -11.11
C GLU A 82 5.53 2.01 -10.69
N LEU A 83 5.14 0.75 -10.45
CA LEU A 83 3.82 0.40 -9.92
C LEU A 83 3.56 1.01 -8.53
N LEU A 84 4.58 1.08 -7.67
CA LEU A 84 4.46 1.71 -6.36
C LEU A 84 4.13 3.21 -6.51
N ARG A 85 4.79 3.91 -7.43
CA ARG A 85 4.50 5.33 -7.70
C ARG A 85 3.10 5.51 -8.28
N CYS A 86 2.71 4.66 -9.22
CA CYS A 86 1.36 4.63 -9.76
C CYS A 86 0.29 4.42 -8.69
N ALA A 87 0.52 3.50 -7.74
CA ALA A 87 -0.40 3.28 -6.64
C ALA A 87 -0.55 4.55 -5.77
N ALA A 88 0.55 5.25 -5.48
CA ALA A 88 0.49 6.53 -4.77
C ALA A 88 -0.27 7.61 -5.56
N GLN A 89 -0.11 7.65 -6.87
CA GLN A 89 -0.87 8.55 -7.76
C GLN A 89 -2.37 8.25 -7.70
N VAL A 90 -2.78 7.00 -7.90
CA VAL A 90 -4.19 6.56 -7.81
C VAL A 90 -4.79 6.85 -6.43
N ALA A 91 -4.05 6.62 -5.35
CA ALA A 91 -4.48 6.96 -3.98
C ALA A 91 -4.78 8.47 -3.80
N SER A 92 -4.16 9.32 -4.61
CA SER A 92 -4.35 10.77 -4.64
C SER A 92 -5.22 11.26 -5.80
N LEU A 93 -5.97 10.36 -6.44
CA LEU A 93 -6.82 10.62 -7.62
C LEU A 93 -6.06 11.24 -8.81
N ASP A 94 -4.75 11.06 -8.87
CA ASP A 94 -3.95 11.34 -10.05
C ASP A 94 -4.03 10.10 -10.97
N LEU A 95 -5.04 10.09 -11.83
CA LEU A 95 -5.38 8.94 -12.69
C LEU A 95 -4.63 8.94 -14.02
N THR A 96 -3.47 9.62 -14.08
CA THR A 96 -2.63 9.57 -15.28
C THR A 96 -2.21 8.13 -15.58
N PRO A 97 -2.13 7.72 -16.87
CA PRO A 97 -1.65 6.40 -17.23
C PRO A 97 -0.26 6.10 -16.68
N CYS A 98 -0.03 4.84 -16.31
CA CYS A 98 1.23 4.31 -15.80
C CYS A 98 2.28 4.10 -16.89
N THR A 99 2.49 5.08 -17.77
CA THR A 99 3.37 4.96 -18.94
C THR A 99 4.80 4.49 -18.60
N PRO A 100 5.44 4.92 -17.48
CA PRO A 100 6.74 4.38 -17.10
C PRO A 100 6.75 2.86 -16.84
N PHE A 101 5.66 2.29 -16.32
CA PHE A 101 5.50 0.85 -16.17
C PHE A 101 5.22 0.17 -17.50
N ASP A 102 4.43 0.79 -18.40
CA ASP A 102 4.06 0.19 -19.68
C ASP A 102 5.28 -0.20 -20.52
N VAL A 103 6.35 0.62 -20.47
CA VAL A 103 7.65 0.33 -21.12
C VAL A 103 8.34 -0.93 -20.56
N LEU A 104 8.06 -1.29 -19.31
CA LEU A 104 8.65 -2.44 -18.61
C LEU A 104 7.70 -3.66 -18.58
N ALA A 105 6.47 -3.52 -19.04
CA ALA A 105 5.40 -4.50 -18.86
C ALA A 105 5.67 -5.87 -19.50
N GLN A 106 6.51 -5.91 -20.54
CA GLN A 106 6.93 -7.15 -21.20
C GLN A 106 7.77 -8.05 -20.27
N ASP A 107 8.56 -7.44 -19.38
CA ASP A 107 9.45 -8.14 -18.43
C ASP A 107 8.80 -8.31 -17.05
N ALA A 108 7.61 -7.72 -16.86
CA ALA A 108 6.85 -7.83 -15.63
C ALA A 108 6.23 -9.23 -15.45
N THR A 109 5.95 -9.59 -14.20
CA THR A 109 5.21 -10.82 -13.88
C THR A 109 3.72 -10.69 -14.26
N PRO A 110 2.98 -11.80 -14.42
CA PRO A 110 1.53 -11.75 -14.60
C PRO A 110 0.80 -10.98 -13.48
N ALA A 111 1.27 -11.11 -12.23
CA ALA A 111 0.70 -10.40 -11.08
C ALA A 111 0.94 -8.89 -11.15
N GLU A 112 2.10 -8.45 -11.61
CA GLU A 112 2.40 -7.02 -11.82
C GLU A 112 1.54 -6.42 -12.93
N ARG A 113 1.37 -7.11 -14.06
CA ARG A 113 0.45 -6.68 -15.13
C ARG A 113 -1.00 -6.62 -14.66
N ALA A 114 -1.45 -7.62 -13.89
CA ALA A 114 -2.77 -7.61 -13.27
C ALA A 114 -2.96 -6.41 -12.32
N TYR A 115 -1.93 -6.11 -11.52
CA TYR A 115 -1.95 -4.96 -10.62
C TYR A 115 -1.98 -3.64 -11.39
N ALA A 116 -1.24 -3.51 -12.50
CA ALA A 116 -1.30 -2.33 -13.37
C ALA A 116 -2.72 -2.11 -13.95
N ARG A 117 -3.35 -3.17 -14.47
CA ARG A 117 -4.74 -3.12 -14.95
C ARG A 117 -5.72 -2.76 -13.84
N TYR A 118 -5.50 -3.29 -12.63
CA TYR A 118 -6.27 -2.92 -11.45
C TYR A 118 -6.16 -1.44 -11.10
N LEU A 119 -4.94 -0.90 -11.03
CA LEU A 119 -4.70 0.53 -10.78
C LEU A 119 -5.36 1.42 -11.84
N ALA A 120 -5.39 0.97 -13.09
CA ALA A 120 -6.07 1.67 -14.19
C ALA A 120 -7.62 1.54 -14.16
N GLY A 121 -8.20 0.82 -13.19
CA GLY A 121 -9.64 0.57 -13.13
C GLY A 121 -10.14 -0.43 -14.17
N ARG A 122 -9.26 -1.23 -14.77
CA ARG A 122 -9.53 -2.13 -15.91
C ARG A 122 -9.24 -3.61 -15.60
N ALA A 123 -9.19 -3.98 -14.32
CA ALA A 123 -8.98 -5.38 -13.93
C ALA A 123 -10.14 -6.27 -14.39
N GLU A 124 -9.79 -7.42 -14.96
CA GLU A 124 -10.70 -8.50 -15.30
C GLU A 124 -10.85 -9.48 -14.12
N PRO A 125 -11.86 -10.35 -14.08
CA PRO A 125 -12.01 -11.35 -13.01
C PRO A 125 -10.75 -12.22 -12.81
N ALA A 126 -10.03 -12.53 -13.88
CA ALA A 126 -8.77 -13.29 -13.82
C ALA A 126 -7.63 -12.49 -13.13
N ASP A 127 -7.61 -11.16 -13.27
CA ASP A 127 -6.62 -10.31 -12.61
C ASP A 127 -6.80 -10.30 -11.09
N LEU A 128 -8.05 -10.29 -10.62
CA LEU A 128 -8.38 -10.22 -9.20
C LEU A 128 -7.73 -11.37 -8.41
N VAL A 129 -7.65 -12.56 -9.00
CA VAL A 129 -7.01 -13.73 -8.39
C VAL A 129 -5.51 -13.47 -8.13
N LEU A 130 -4.85 -12.69 -8.99
CA LEU A 130 -3.42 -12.39 -8.92
C LEU A 130 -3.09 -11.20 -7.99
N LEU A 131 -4.08 -10.42 -7.56
CA LEU A 131 -3.85 -9.26 -6.71
C LEU A 131 -3.41 -9.65 -5.29
N PRO A 132 -2.67 -8.77 -4.58
CA PRO A 132 -2.45 -8.90 -3.15
C PRO A 132 -3.78 -9.03 -2.40
N GLN A 133 -3.81 -9.83 -1.32
CA GLN A 133 -5.05 -10.18 -0.61
C GLN A 133 -5.90 -8.97 -0.23
N ALA A 134 -5.28 -7.90 0.25
CA ALA A 134 -5.96 -6.65 0.62
C ALA A 134 -6.71 -6.03 -0.57
N GLN A 135 -6.07 -6.01 -1.75
CA GLN A 135 -6.63 -5.41 -2.96
C GLN A 135 -7.61 -6.33 -3.68
N ARG A 136 -7.44 -7.65 -3.56
CA ARG A 136 -8.37 -8.63 -4.12
C ARG A 136 -9.78 -8.45 -3.55
N ALA A 137 -9.92 -8.32 -2.24
CA ALA A 137 -11.22 -8.14 -1.60
C ALA A 137 -11.90 -6.85 -2.07
N ALA A 138 -11.18 -5.73 -2.11
CA ALA A 138 -11.72 -4.46 -2.55
C ALA A 138 -12.02 -4.40 -4.05
N GLY A 139 -11.20 -5.04 -4.89
CA GLY A 139 -11.42 -5.11 -6.34
C GLY A 139 -12.65 -5.91 -6.75
N SER A 140 -13.03 -6.91 -5.95
CA SER A 140 -14.25 -7.71 -6.15
C SER A 140 -15.51 -7.11 -5.50
N ALA A 141 -15.39 -6.07 -4.67
CA ALA A 141 -16.51 -5.52 -3.94
C ALA A 141 -17.50 -4.79 -4.87
N ALA A 142 -18.80 -5.06 -4.69
CA ALA A 142 -19.83 -4.27 -5.34
C ALA A 142 -19.83 -2.82 -4.80
N PRO A 143 -20.26 -1.83 -5.59
CA PRO A 143 -20.19 -0.41 -5.21
C PRO A 143 -20.81 -0.10 -3.84
N GLU A 144 -21.91 -0.76 -3.50
CA GLU A 144 -22.62 -0.59 -2.23
C GLU A 144 -21.86 -1.14 -1.01
N GLN A 145 -21.02 -2.17 -1.19
CA GLN A 145 -20.21 -2.76 -0.12
C GLN A 145 -18.78 -2.20 -0.08
N ALA A 146 -18.37 -1.48 -1.12
CA ALA A 146 -16.99 -1.03 -1.31
C ALA A 146 -16.46 -0.26 -0.09
N ALA A 147 -17.24 0.65 0.51
CA ALA A 147 -16.82 1.39 1.70
C ALA A 147 -16.51 0.47 2.88
N THR A 148 -17.36 -0.51 3.16
CA THR A 148 -17.17 -1.48 4.27
C THR A 148 -15.96 -2.37 4.04
N VAL A 149 -15.82 -2.91 2.81
CA VAL A 149 -14.69 -3.77 2.45
C VAL A 149 -13.38 -2.99 2.54
N VAL A 150 -13.34 -1.77 1.96
CA VAL A 150 -12.16 -0.91 1.99
C VAL A 150 -11.80 -0.52 3.42
N ALA A 151 -12.77 -0.21 4.29
CA ALA A 151 -12.51 0.13 5.68
C ALA A 151 -11.81 -1.00 6.47
N ALA A 152 -12.05 -2.27 6.10
CA ALA A 152 -11.46 -3.43 6.76
C ALA A 152 -9.97 -3.66 6.41
N LEU A 153 -9.43 -3.01 5.37
CA LEU A 153 -8.00 -3.11 5.04
C LEU A 153 -7.19 -2.46 6.17
N ALA A 154 -6.14 -3.12 6.67
CA ALA A 154 -5.34 -2.57 7.77
C ALA A 154 -4.44 -1.39 7.33
N ASP A 155 -3.86 -1.50 6.14
CA ASP A 155 -2.92 -0.53 5.60
C ASP A 155 -3.67 0.69 5.00
N PRO A 156 -3.44 1.93 5.50
CA PRO A 156 -4.11 3.13 4.99
C PRO A 156 -3.78 3.43 3.53
N LEU A 157 -2.57 3.09 3.04
CA LEU A 157 -2.25 3.23 1.63
C LEU A 157 -3.13 2.30 0.79
N ALA A 158 -3.22 1.03 1.17
CA ALA A 158 -4.08 0.07 0.50
C ALA A 158 -5.54 0.52 0.45
N ARG A 159 -6.06 1.15 1.53
CA ARG A 159 -7.41 1.75 1.55
C ARG A 159 -7.58 2.82 0.47
N LEU A 160 -6.65 3.78 0.40
CA LEU A 160 -6.73 4.87 -0.57
C LEU A 160 -6.55 4.40 -2.01
N VAL A 161 -5.67 3.43 -2.26
CA VAL A 161 -5.52 2.80 -3.59
C VAL A 161 -6.84 2.15 -4.00
N ALA A 162 -7.44 1.35 -3.13
CA ALA A 162 -8.72 0.69 -3.42
C ALA A 162 -9.84 1.70 -3.66
N ALA A 163 -9.93 2.76 -2.86
CA ALA A 163 -10.88 3.84 -3.05
C ALA A 163 -10.66 4.56 -4.41
N GLY A 164 -9.40 4.84 -4.75
CA GLY A 164 -9.02 5.47 -6.01
C GLY A 164 -9.37 4.62 -7.22
N VAL A 165 -9.20 3.29 -7.15
CA VAL A 165 -9.62 2.36 -8.20
C VAL A 165 -11.14 2.34 -8.37
N GLN A 166 -11.90 2.31 -7.28
CA GLN A 166 -13.37 2.40 -7.36
C GLN A 166 -13.81 3.75 -7.94
N PHE A 167 -13.12 4.83 -7.60
CA PHE A 167 -13.36 6.15 -8.20
C PHE A 167 -13.07 6.16 -9.71
N ALA A 168 -11.94 5.60 -10.15
CA ALA A 168 -11.59 5.48 -11.57
C ALA A 168 -12.62 4.68 -12.38
N ARG A 169 -13.35 3.77 -11.74
CA ARG A 169 -14.45 2.98 -12.31
C ARG A 169 -15.81 3.68 -12.25
N ALA A 170 -15.87 4.92 -11.75
CA ALA A 170 -17.10 5.66 -11.44
C ALA A 170 -18.03 4.92 -10.45
N GLN A 171 -17.45 4.17 -9.51
CA GLN A 171 -18.14 3.34 -8.51
C GLN A 171 -17.93 3.83 -7.07
N ALA A 172 -17.35 5.01 -6.88
CA ALA A 172 -17.13 5.56 -5.54
C ALA A 172 -18.44 6.12 -4.94
N SER A 173 -18.94 5.46 -3.89
CA SER A 173 -20.09 5.95 -3.12
C SER A 173 -19.70 7.14 -2.22
N PRO A 174 -20.66 7.98 -1.78
CA PRO A 174 -20.40 9.05 -0.82
C PRO A 174 -19.73 8.55 0.48
N GLN A 175 -20.08 7.34 0.93
CA GLN A 175 -19.47 6.70 2.10
C GLN A 175 -18.00 6.34 1.85
N LEU A 176 -17.67 5.86 0.64
CA LEU A 176 -16.29 5.55 0.27
C LEU A 176 -15.45 6.83 0.17
N VAL A 177 -16.01 7.91 -0.38
CA VAL A 177 -15.36 9.23 -0.42
C VAL A 177 -15.07 9.73 1.00
N ALA A 178 -16.05 9.66 1.91
CA ALA A 178 -15.85 10.04 3.31
C ALA A 178 -14.74 9.22 3.99
N LEU A 179 -14.75 7.90 3.80
CA LEU A 179 -13.68 7.01 4.31
C LEU A 179 -12.29 7.39 3.77
N ALA A 180 -12.19 7.74 2.49
CA ALA A 180 -10.92 8.14 1.88
C ALA A 180 -10.42 9.49 2.44
N VAL A 181 -11.32 10.46 2.62
CA VAL A 181 -11.02 11.73 3.31
C VAL A 181 -10.50 11.47 4.72
N ASP A 182 -11.18 10.64 5.50
CA ASP A 182 -10.79 10.35 6.89
C ASP A 182 -9.45 9.61 6.94
N THR A 183 -9.24 8.65 6.05
CA THR A 183 -7.97 7.90 5.94
C THR A 183 -6.81 8.84 5.64
N ALA A 184 -6.94 9.71 4.62
CA ALA A 184 -5.88 10.66 4.27
C ALA A 184 -5.64 11.69 5.39
N SER A 185 -6.71 12.17 6.03
CA SER A 185 -6.64 13.12 7.14
C SER A 185 -5.91 12.55 8.36
N GLN A 186 -6.19 11.29 8.74
CA GLN A 186 -5.56 10.64 9.90
C GLN A 186 -4.06 10.40 9.70
N GLN A 187 -3.63 10.20 8.45
CA GLN A 187 -2.21 10.04 8.11
C GLN A 187 -1.47 11.37 7.93
N GLY A 188 -2.18 12.50 7.92
CA GLY A 188 -1.57 13.80 7.55
C GLY A 188 -1.14 13.85 6.08
N TRP A 189 -1.72 13.02 5.21
CA TRP A 189 -1.36 12.95 3.81
C TRP A 189 -2.10 14.02 3.00
N ARG A 190 -1.46 15.18 2.88
CA ARG A 190 -2.03 16.40 2.29
C ARG A 190 -2.54 16.22 0.86
N ARG A 191 -1.75 15.63 -0.04
CA ARG A 191 -2.09 15.49 -1.46
C ARG A 191 -3.36 14.66 -1.68
N PRO A 192 -3.47 13.42 -1.16
CA PRO A 192 -4.72 12.68 -1.28
C PRO A 192 -5.86 13.35 -0.52
N LEU A 193 -5.60 13.97 0.65
CA LEU A 193 -6.65 14.69 1.40
C LEU A 193 -7.30 15.79 0.55
N LEU A 194 -6.49 16.63 -0.10
CA LEU A 194 -7.01 17.70 -0.96
C LEU A 194 -7.79 17.16 -2.16
N ALA A 195 -7.29 16.08 -2.78
CA ALA A 195 -7.98 15.44 -3.91
C ALA A 195 -9.36 14.91 -3.50
N TRP A 196 -9.44 14.16 -2.40
CA TRP A 196 -10.70 13.58 -1.92
C TRP A 196 -11.66 14.63 -1.34
N LEU A 197 -11.16 15.69 -0.72
CA LEU A 197 -12.00 16.83 -0.31
C LEU A 197 -12.62 17.53 -1.52
N GLY A 198 -11.88 17.67 -2.63
CA GLY A 198 -12.45 18.21 -3.87
C GLY A 198 -13.61 17.38 -4.41
N VAL A 199 -13.50 16.04 -4.36
CA VAL A 199 -14.63 15.15 -4.71
C VAL A 199 -15.80 15.32 -3.74
N GLN A 200 -15.53 15.42 -2.43
CA GLN A 200 -16.57 15.61 -1.41
C GLN A 200 -17.32 16.94 -1.60
N GLU A 201 -16.61 18.01 -1.96
CA GLU A 201 -17.20 19.31 -2.29
C GLU A 201 -18.15 19.22 -3.49
N GLN A 202 -17.68 18.63 -4.60
CA GLN A 202 -18.49 18.45 -5.81
C GLN A 202 -19.78 17.64 -5.53
N LEU A 203 -19.68 16.59 -4.70
CA LEU A 203 -20.84 15.80 -4.29
C LEU A 203 -21.82 16.59 -3.40
N ALA A 204 -21.33 17.49 -2.55
CA ALA A 204 -22.20 18.35 -1.74
C ALA A 204 -22.94 19.37 -2.62
N GLU A 205 -22.21 20.01 -3.55
CA GLU A 205 -22.80 20.96 -4.51
C GLU A 205 -23.85 20.31 -5.41
N ALA A 206 -23.56 19.12 -5.96
CA ALA A 206 -24.50 18.39 -6.80
C ALA A 206 -25.81 18.00 -6.08
N ARG A 207 -25.78 17.89 -4.75
CA ARG A 207 -26.95 17.61 -3.90
C ARG A 207 -27.63 18.89 -3.37
N GLY A 208 -27.10 20.06 -3.67
CA GLY A 208 -27.59 21.34 -3.16
C GLY A 208 -27.29 21.58 -1.66
N ASP A 209 -26.38 20.82 -1.07
CA ASP A 209 -25.99 20.96 0.34
C ASP A 209 -24.93 22.06 0.50
N ALA A 210 -25.39 23.31 0.49
CA ALA A 210 -24.53 24.48 0.62
C ALA A 210 -23.75 24.53 1.95
N THR A 211 -24.34 23.99 3.02
CA THR A 211 -23.71 23.96 4.35
C THR A 211 -22.51 23.03 4.35
N GLU A 212 -22.68 21.83 3.82
CA GLU A 212 -21.60 20.85 3.69
C GLU A 212 -20.51 21.34 2.73
N ALA A 213 -20.88 21.88 1.57
CA ALA A 213 -19.91 22.44 0.62
C ALA A 213 -19.05 23.55 1.27
N ALA A 214 -19.68 24.47 2.00
CA ALA A 214 -18.96 25.51 2.73
C ALA A 214 -18.02 24.95 3.81
N ARG A 215 -18.43 23.86 4.50
CA ARG A 215 -17.58 23.17 5.48
C ARG A 215 -16.36 22.52 4.82
N VAL A 216 -16.56 21.84 3.69
CA VAL A 216 -15.48 21.20 2.94
C VAL A 216 -14.48 22.22 2.41
N ARG A 217 -14.96 23.34 1.84
CA ARG A 217 -14.09 24.46 1.39
C ARG A 217 -13.17 24.99 2.48
N ARG A 218 -13.67 25.14 3.72
CA ARG A 218 -12.82 25.56 4.85
C ARG A 218 -11.72 24.54 5.14
N ARG A 219 -12.01 23.24 5.05
CA ARG A 219 -11.00 22.17 5.21
C ARG A 219 -9.95 22.20 4.11
N ILE A 220 -10.38 22.39 2.86
CA ILE A 220 -9.48 22.55 1.71
C ILE A 220 -8.55 23.74 1.93
N ALA A 221 -9.11 24.88 2.34
CA ALA A 221 -8.32 26.09 2.63
C ALA A 221 -7.25 25.84 3.71
N ILE A 222 -7.61 25.17 4.81
CA ILE A 222 -6.66 24.80 5.87
C ILE A 222 -5.55 23.90 5.33
N ALA A 223 -5.90 22.82 4.63
CA ALA A 223 -4.92 21.86 4.11
C ALA A 223 -4.04 22.42 2.96
N SER A 224 -4.46 23.53 2.34
CA SER A 224 -3.72 24.18 1.25
C SER A 224 -2.71 25.24 1.72
N GLN A 225 -2.83 25.77 2.94
CA GLN A 225 -1.97 26.85 3.44
C GLN A 225 -0.49 26.45 3.52
N ASP A 226 -0.21 25.21 3.91
CA ASP A 226 1.17 24.72 4.01
C ASP A 226 1.81 24.49 2.63
N ALA A 227 1.00 24.30 1.58
CA ALA A 227 1.48 24.15 0.20
C ALA A 227 2.26 25.37 -0.31
N GLN A 228 1.89 26.55 0.19
CA GLN A 228 2.38 27.83 -0.30
C GLN A 228 3.72 28.23 0.32
N ARG A 229 4.21 27.44 1.29
CA ARG A 229 5.45 27.70 2.04
C ARG A 229 6.66 26.90 1.55
N ASP A 230 6.43 25.88 0.71
CA ASP A 230 7.44 24.98 0.12
C ASP A 230 7.75 25.33 -1.35
#